data_AF-A0A3Q3GIR5-F1
#
_entry.id   AF-A0A3Q3GIR5-F1
#
_cell.length_a   1.000
_cell.length_b   1.000
_cell.length_c   1.000
_cell.angle_alpha   90.00
_cell.angle_beta   90.00
_cell.angle_gamma   90.00
#
_symmetry.space_group_name_H-M   'P 1'
#
loop_
_entity.id
_entity.type
_entity.pdbx_description
1 polymer ?
#
loop_
_entity_poly.entity_id
_entity_poly.type
_entity_poly.pdbx_seq_one_letter_code
_entity_poly.pdbx_strand_id
1 'polypeptide(L)'
;MLSVPAVHKIIINKTLNELKSEEFEDFKFSLKQTSDIPTSQLENATRRETAELLVQNYPQGAVDFTVQTLKGIQRNDLATRLSQNVQETNWIRTLRL
;
A
#
# COMPACT_ATOMS: atom_id res chain seq x y z
N MET A 1 21.08 -5.77 1.74
CA MET A 1 19.92 -5.22 2.48
C MET A 1 18.81 -4.93 1.47
N LEU A 2 17.53 -5.21 1.77
CA LEU A 2 16.44 -4.90 0.82
C LEU A 2 16.31 -3.38 0.64
N SER A 3 16.02 -2.93 -0.57
CA SER A 3 15.82 -1.50 -0.86
C SER A 3 14.56 -0.95 -0.18
N VAL A 4 14.49 0.36 0.05
CA VAL A 4 13.31 1.00 0.66
C VAL A 4 12.04 0.71 -0.15
N PRO A 5 12.02 0.88 -1.48
CA PRO A 5 10.85 0.54 -2.30
C PRO A 5 10.44 -0.94 -2.19
N ALA A 6 11.41 -1.87 -2.18
CA ALA A 6 11.13 -3.29 -2.04
C ALA A 6 10.45 -3.62 -0.70
N VAL A 7 10.83 -2.94 0.38
CA VAL A 7 10.20 -3.14 1.68
C VAL A 7 8.81 -2.50 1.73
N HIS A 8 8.62 -1.30 1.20
CA HIS A 8 7.28 -0.69 1.11
C HIS A 8 6.31 -1.59 0.35
N LYS A 9 6.73 -2.15 -0.80
CA LYS A 9 5.93 -3.12 -1.56
C LYS A 9 5.52 -4.32 -0.70
N ILE A 10 6.44 -4.89 0.08
CA ILE A 10 6.16 -6.06 0.94
C ILE A 10 5.13 -5.70 2.01
N ILE A 11 5.31 -4.56 2.69
CA ILE A 11 4.42 -4.14 3.77
C ILE A 11 3.03 -3.80 3.22
N ILE A 12 2.95 -3.03 2.13
CA ILE A 12 1.69 -2.70 1.46
C ILE A 12 0.95 -3.97 1.05
N ASN A 13 1.62 -4.91 0.36
CA ASN A 13 1.00 -6.18 -0.04
C ASN A 13 0.45 -6.96 1.17
N LYS A 14 1.20 -7.06 2.27
CA LYS A 14 0.72 -7.71 3.50
C LYS A 14 -0.56 -7.04 4.03
N THR A 15 -0.58 -5.72 4.12
CA THR A 15 -1.76 -4.96 4.53
C THR A 15 -2.95 -5.20 3.60
N LEU A 16 -2.74 -5.20 2.28
CA LEU A 16 -3.81 -5.48 1.31
C LEU A 16 -4.37 -6.91 1.41
N ASN A 17 -3.57 -7.88 1.88
CA ASN A 17 -4.04 -9.25 2.14
C ASN A 17 -4.94 -9.36 3.39
N GLU A 18 -4.97 -8.36 4.26
CA GLU A 18 -5.91 -8.29 5.39
C GLU A 18 -7.26 -7.65 5.01
N LEU A 19 -7.39 -7.14 3.78
CA LEU A 19 -8.68 -6.72 3.23
C LEU A 19 -9.47 -7.94 2.77
N LYS A 20 -10.74 -7.99 3.13
CA LYS A 20 -11.72 -8.91 2.52
C LYS A 20 -11.85 -8.59 1.03
N SER A 21 -12.43 -9.51 0.26
CA SER A 21 -12.59 -9.33 -1.18
C SER A 21 -13.36 -8.07 -1.55
N GLU A 22 -14.49 -7.80 -0.88
CA GLU A 22 -15.31 -6.60 -1.11
C GLU A 22 -14.55 -5.32 -0.77
N GLU A 23 -13.89 -5.27 0.39
CA GLU A 23 -13.07 -4.11 0.80
C GLU A 23 -11.89 -3.87 -0.16
N PHE A 24 -11.35 -4.92 -0.77
CA PHE A 24 -10.31 -4.78 -1.80
C PHE A 24 -10.85 -4.25 -3.12
N GLU A 25 -12.09 -4.60 -3.50
CA GLU A 25 -12.76 -3.97 -4.64
C GLU A 25 -13.03 -2.48 -4.38
N ASP A 26 -13.48 -2.12 -3.17
CA ASP A 26 -13.64 -0.71 -2.77
C ASP A 26 -12.31 0.04 -2.78
N PHE A 27 -11.24 -0.60 -2.32
CA PHE A 27 -9.88 -0.06 -2.37
C PHE A 27 -9.46 0.24 -3.82
N LYS A 28 -9.63 -0.73 -4.74
CA LYS A 28 -9.34 -0.55 -6.16
C LYS A 28 -10.22 0.52 -6.79
N PHE A 29 -11.51 0.58 -6.42
CA PHE A 29 -12.42 1.62 -6.89
C PHE A 29 -11.92 3.00 -6.47
N SER A 30 -11.51 3.16 -5.21
CA SER A 30 -10.92 4.41 -4.73
C SER A 30 -9.65 4.78 -5.51
N LEU A 31 -8.73 3.83 -5.74
CA LEU A 31 -7.53 4.07 -6.55
C LEU A 31 -7.85 4.56 -7.96
N LYS A 32 -8.87 3.99 -8.62
CA LYS A 32 -9.30 4.42 -9.97
C LYS A 32 -9.79 5.87 -9.99
N GLN A 33 -10.27 6.40 -8.86
CA GLN A 33 -10.77 7.77 -8.76
C GLN A 33 -9.70 8.78 -8.33
N THR A 34 -8.74 8.35 -7.50
CA THR A 34 -7.83 9.28 -6.81
C THR A 34 -6.37 9.16 -7.23
N SER A 35 -5.98 8.09 -7.93
CA SER A 35 -4.59 7.86 -8.35
C SER A 35 -4.40 8.11 -9.86
N ASP A 36 -3.14 8.27 -10.26
CA ASP A 36 -2.72 8.38 -11.66
C ASP A 36 -2.53 7.00 -12.32
N ILE A 37 -2.81 5.91 -11.59
CA ILE A 37 -2.68 4.54 -12.08
C ILE A 37 -3.81 4.28 -13.08
N PRO A 38 -3.52 3.84 -14.32
CA PRO A 38 -4.55 3.56 -15.31
C PRO A 38 -5.59 2.55 -14.80
N THR A 39 -6.88 2.87 -14.98
CA THR A 39 -8.00 2.01 -14.59
C THR A 39 -7.87 0.58 -15.13
N SER A 40 -7.39 0.44 -16.37
CA SER A 40 -7.17 -0.86 -17.02
C SER A 40 -6.12 -1.73 -16.31
N GLN A 41 -5.14 -1.12 -15.65
CA GLN A 41 -4.16 -1.85 -14.85
C GLN A 41 -4.73 -2.28 -13.50
N LEU A 42 -5.74 -1.57 -12.97
CA LEU A 42 -6.35 -1.88 -11.67
C LEU A 42 -7.47 -2.91 -11.77
N GLU A 43 -8.18 -3.01 -12.89
CA GLU A 43 -9.41 -3.82 -13.02
C GLU A 43 -9.25 -5.27 -12.54
N ASN A 44 -8.22 -5.96 -13.04
CA ASN A 44 -7.91 -7.35 -12.70
C ASN A 44 -6.66 -7.51 -11.83
N ALA A 45 -6.14 -6.42 -11.27
CA ALA A 45 -4.93 -6.47 -10.46
C ALA A 45 -5.14 -7.31 -9.20
N THR A 46 -4.23 -8.24 -8.96
CA THR A 46 -4.07 -8.89 -7.66
C THR A 46 -3.61 -7.88 -6.61
N ARG A 47 -3.73 -8.24 -5.33
CA ARG A 47 -3.18 -7.45 -4.20
C ARG A 47 -1.68 -7.19 -4.35
N ARG A 48 -0.95 -8.19 -4.85
CA ARG A 48 0.49 -8.10 -5.13
C ARG A 48 0.79 -7.10 -6.27
N GLU A 49 0.03 -7.17 -7.36
CA GLU A 49 0.19 -6.24 -8.49
C GLU A 49 -0.20 -4.82 -8.10
N THR A 50 -1.26 -4.67 -7.30
CA THR A 50 -1.67 -3.36 -6.78
C THR A 50 -0.58 -2.73 -5.91
N ALA A 51 0.06 -3.51 -5.03
CA ALA A 51 1.19 -3.03 -4.24
C ALA A 51 2.41 -2.63 -5.11
N GLU A 52 2.66 -3.37 -6.19
CA GLU A 52 3.70 -3.01 -7.17
C GLU A 52 3.35 -1.68 -7.86
N LEU A 53 2.13 -1.54 -8.37
CA LEU A 53 1.67 -0.34 -9.07
C LEU A 53 1.75 0.90 -8.18
N LEU A 54 1.37 0.80 -6.91
CA LEU A 54 1.48 1.88 -5.93
C LEU A 54 2.93 2.32 -5.73
N VAL A 55 3.87 1.39 -5.59
CA VAL A 55 5.30 1.72 -5.42
C VAL A 55 5.92 2.29 -6.69
N GLN A 56 5.51 1.79 -7.86
CA GLN A 56 6.01 2.28 -9.15
C GLN A 56 5.52 3.70 -9.45
N ASN A 57 4.25 3.99 -9.19
CA ASN A 57 3.66 5.31 -9.47
C ASN A 57 3.96 6.34 -8.38
N TYR A 58 4.20 5.88 -7.14
CA TYR A 58 4.51 6.75 -6.01
C TYR A 58 5.79 6.30 -5.26
N PRO A 59 7.01 6.41 -5.87
CA PRO A 59 8.24 5.86 -5.29
C PRO A 59 8.58 6.34 -3.87
N GLN A 60 8.19 7.56 -3.53
CA GLN A 60 8.37 8.14 -2.19
C GLN A 60 7.06 8.21 -1.38
N GLY A 61 5.90 8.17 -2.04
CA GLY A 61 4.59 8.42 -1.43
C GLY A 61 3.66 7.21 -1.34
N ALA A 62 4.08 6.02 -1.78
CA ALA A 62 3.21 4.85 -1.87
C ALA A 62 2.56 4.48 -0.53
N VAL A 63 3.31 4.56 0.57
CA VAL A 63 2.79 4.26 1.91
C VAL A 63 1.71 5.26 2.29
N ASP A 64 2.00 6.55 2.19
CA ASP A 64 1.07 7.62 2.57
C ASP A 64 -0.20 7.57 1.71
N PHE A 65 -0.05 7.35 0.41
CA PHE A 65 -1.18 7.20 -0.50
C PHE A 65 -2.05 6.00 -0.10
N THR A 66 -1.43 4.84 0.15
CA THR A 66 -2.15 3.63 0.61
C THR A 66 -2.89 3.88 1.92
N VAL A 67 -2.27 4.59 2.88
CA VAL A 67 -2.89 4.96 4.15
C VAL A 67 -4.14 5.81 3.92
N GLN A 68 -4.09 6.79 3.02
CA GLN A 68 -5.26 7.64 2.71
C GLN A 68 -6.37 6.84 2.03
N THR A 69 -6.03 5.97 1.07
CA THR A 69 -7.01 5.09 0.42
C THR A 69 -7.71 4.16 1.43
N LEU A 70 -6.95 3.56 2.36
CA LEU A 70 -7.51 2.71 3.42
C LEU A 70 -8.47 3.48 4.33
N LYS A 71 -8.14 4.73 4.68
CA LYS A 71 -9.05 5.61 5.44
C LYS A 71 -10.32 5.93 4.66
N GLY A 72 -10.21 6.17 3.36
CA GLY A 72 -11.34 6.44 2.47
C GLY A 72 -12.37 5.30 2.44
N ILE A 73 -11.92 4.05 2.55
CA ILE A 73 -12.79 2.87 2.65
C ILE A 73 -13.06 2.44 4.10
N GLN A 74 -12.82 3.32 5.07
CA GLN A 74 -13.08 3.11 6.50
C GLN A 74 -12.25 1.99 7.18
N ARG A 75 -11.20 1.48 6.54
CA ARG A 75 -10.23 0.53 7.14
C ARG A 75 -9.12 1.26 7.91
N ASN A 76 -9.54 2.10 8.86
CA ASN A 76 -8.66 2.90 9.72
C ASN A 76 -7.72 2.05 10.57
N ASP A 77 -8.14 0.83 10.92
CA ASP A 77 -7.34 -0.16 11.64
C ASP A 77 -6.10 -0.56 10.84
N LEU A 78 -6.27 -0.87 9.55
CA LEU A 78 -5.16 -1.23 8.66
C LEU A 78 -4.29 -0.02 8.31
N ALA A 79 -4.91 1.16 8.13
CA ALA A 79 -4.17 2.40 7.90
C ALA A 79 -3.18 2.69 9.04
N THR A 80 -3.62 2.53 10.29
CA THR A 80 -2.78 2.72 11.48
C THR A 80 -1.65 1.70 11.54
N ARG A 81 -1.96 0.40 11.36
CA ARG A 81 -0.96 -0.67 11.38
C ARG A 81 0.09 -0.52 10.27
N LEU A 82 -0.33 -0.11 9.07
CA LEU A 82 0.59 0.14 7.96
C LEU A 82 1.63 1.21 8.33
N SER A 83 1.19 2.35 8.88
CA SER A 83 2.10 3.39 9.35
C SER A 83 3.06 2.88 10.43
N GLN A 84 2.58 2.12 11.40
CA GLN A 84 3.40 1.54 12.47
C GLN A 84 4.47 0.58 11.92
N ASN A 85 4.09 -0.35 11.04
CA ASN A 85 5.00 -1.33 10.44
C ASN A 85 6.14 -0.66 9.63
N VAL A 86 5.83 0.43 8.92
CA VAL A 86 6.85 1.20 8.18
C VAL A 86 7.80 1.91 9.13
N GLN A 87 7.28 2.53 10.21
CA GLN A 87 8.11 3.17 11.22
C GLN A 87 9.04 2.17 11.91
N GLU A 88 8.53 1.03 12.39
CA GLU A 88 9.34 -0.04 12.99
C GLU A 88 10.46 -0.51 12.05
N THR A 89 10.15 -0.64 10.77
CA THR A 89 11.15 -1.03 9.78
C THR A 89 12.24 0.03 9.61
N ASN A 90 11.87 1.31 9.61
CA ASN A 90 12.84 2.41 9.56
C ASN A 90 13.74 2.40 10.79
N TRP A 91 13.19 2.18 11.99
CA TRP A 91 13.97 2.05 13.23
C TRP A 91 15.02 0.93 13.15
N ILE A 92 14.64 -0.26 12.67
CA ILE A 92 15.58 -1.40 12.53
C ILE A 92 16.68 -1.12 11.50
N ARG A 93 16.34 -0.41 10.42
CA ARG A 93 17.32 -0.05 9.38
C ARG A 93 18.36 0.95 9.89
N THR A 94 17.96 1.92 10.70
CA THR A 94 18.87 2.94 11.26
C THR A 94 19.85 2.36 12.28
N LEU A 95 19.50 1.26 12.98
CA LEU A 95 20.35 0.62 13.99
C LEU A 95 21.36 -0.39 13.43
N ARG A 96 21.34 -0.69 12.13
CA ARG A 96 22.31 -1.56 11.44
C ARG A 96 23.49 -0.76 10.86
N LEU A 97 24.10 0.12 11.67
CA LEU A 97 25.43 0.66 11.39
C LEU A 97 26.50 -0.37 11.77
#